data_AF-A0A2L2NVP6-F1
#
_entry.id   AF-A0A2L2NVP6-F1
#
_cell.length_a   1.000
_cell.length_b   1.000
_cell.length_c   1.000
_cell.angle_alpha   90.00
_cell.angle_beta   90.00
_cell.angle_gamma   90.00
#
_symmetry.space_group_name_H-M   'P 1'
#
loop_
_entity.id
_entity.type
_entity.pdbx_description
1 polymer ?
#
loop_
_entity_poly.entity_id
_entity_poly.type
_entity_poly.pdbx_seq_one_letter_code
_entity_poly.pdbx_strand_id
1 'polypeptide(L)'
;MATVSCPHCHQLVDSQAINCPYCRTTLKAYGHPGIPLHRAAGDGYLCDTCTYHADDTCNFPKRPYAKDCTLYQNIEETKLELEQQRYTNSFAVTVKSWVKRNQALLLLLGLLLVCLLFVILRS
;
A
#
# COMPACT_ATOMS: atom_id res chain seq x y z
N MET A 1 5.02 21.40 1.12
CA MET A 1 3.98 21.20 0.09
C MET A 1 4.47 20.06 -0.78
N ALA A 2 3.73 18.97 -0.93
CA ALA A 2 4.16 17.86 -1.78
C ALA A 2 4.05 18.27 -3.26
N THR A 3 5.08 18.01 -4.06
CA THR A 3 5.12 18.30 -5.50
C THR A 3 5.07 17.01 -6.30
N VAL A 4 4.43 17.04 -7.46
CA VAL A 4 4.35 15.91 -8.39
C VAL A 4 4.74 16.37 -9.79
N SER A 5 5.35 15.49 -10.59
CA SER A 5 5.66 15.80 -12.00
C SER A 5 4.42 15.65 -12.86
N CYS A 6 4.13 16.65 -13.70
CA CYS A 6 3.02 16.59 -14.64
C CYS A 6 3.28 15.53 -15.73
N PRO A 7 2.37 14.59 -15.99
CA PRO A 7 2.59 13.52 -16.97
C PRO A 7 2.67 14.02 -18.43
N HIS A 8 2.21 15.25 -18.72
CA HIS A 8 2.20 15.78 -20.07
C HIS A 8 3.41 16.68 -20.37
N CYS A 9 3.73 17.61 -19.47
CA CYS A 9 4.83 18.56 -19.68
C CYS A 9 6.03 18.35 -18.75
N HIS A 10 5.98 17.35 -17.88
CA HIS A 10 7.01 16.97 -16.92
C HIS A 10 7.40 18.06 -15.90
N GLN A 11 6.69 19.19 -15.89
CA GLN A 11 6.88 20.27 -14.92
C GLN A 11 6.45 19.83 -13.52
N LEU A 12 7.20 20.27 -12.51
CA LEU A 12 6.83 20.07 -11.11
C LEU A 12 5.67 20.99 -10.76
N VAL A 13 4.59 20.40 -10.25
CA VAL A 13 3.37 21.09 -9.87
C VAL A 13 2.96 20.73 -8.45
N ASP A 14 2.11 21.55 -7.85
CA ASP A 14 1.50 21.24 -6.57
C ASP A 14 0.70 19.93 -6.67
N SER A 15 0.93 19.00 -5.75
CA SER A 15 0.13 17.78 -5.59
C SER A 15 -1.37 18.05 -5.46
N GLN A 16 -1.78 19.25 -5.07
CA GLN A 16 -3.17 19.68 -4.95
C GLN A 16 -3.75 20.33 -6.21
N ALA A 17 -2.95 20.56 -7.25
CA ALA A 17 -3.41 21.20 -8.48
C ALA A 17 -4.42 20.33 -9.23
N ILE A 18 -5.61 20.89 -9.51
CA ILE A 18 -6.64 20.23 -10.33
C ILE A 18 -6.21 20.17 -11.80
N ASN A 19 -5.63 21.26 -12.31
CA ASN A 19 -5.09 21.36 -13.66
C ASN A 19 -3.63 21.81 -13.56
N CYS A 20 -2.78 21.33 -14.47
CA CYS A 20 -1.42 21.82 -14.58
C CYS A 20 -1.44 23.33 -14.95
N PRO A 21 -0.75 24.21 -14.20
CA PRO A 21 -0.70 25.64 -14.52
C PRO A 21 0.04 25.93 -15.84
N TYR A 22 0.91 25.00 -16.28
CA TYR A 22 1.74 25.17 -17.48
C TYR A 22 1.07 24.66 -18.75
N CYS A 23 0.61 23.41 -18.76
CA CYS A 23 0.02 22.77 -19.95
C CYS A 23 -1.51 22.64 -19.92
N ARG A 24 -2.16 23.08 -18.82
CA ARG A 24 -3.61 23.01 -18.60
C ARG A 24 -4.21 21.59 -18.57
N THR A 25 -3.41 20.54 -18.67
CA THR A 25 -3.87 19.16 -18.50
C THR A 25 -4.48 18.95 -17.12
N THR A 26 -5.66 18.33 -17.08
CA THR A 26 -6.32 17.95 -15.82
C THR A 26 -5.48 16.89 -15.10
N LEU A 27 -5.24 17.05 -13.81
CA LEU A 27 -4.43 16.14 -13.00
C LEU A 27 -5.27 15.35 -11.99
N LYS A 28 -6.45 15.88 -11.64
CA LYS A 28 -7.39 15.25 -10.71
C LYS A 28 -8.77 15.12 -11.32
N ALA A 29 -9.41 14.00 -11.03
CA ALA A 29 -10.74 13.75 -11.55
C ALA A 29 -11.77 14.66 -10.88
N TYR A 30 -12.74 15.14 -11.66
CA TYR A 30 -13.93 15.84 -11.16
C TYR A 30 -13.68 17.09 -10.30
N GLY A 31 -12.48 17.68 -10.34
CA GLY A 31 -12.17 18.91 -9.60
C GLY A 31 -11.98 18.74 -8.09
N HIS A 32 -11.81 17.50 -7.59
CA HIS A 32 -11.61 17.26 -6.17
C HIS A 32 -10.14 16.97 -5.83
N PRO A 33 -9.57 17.63 -4.81
CA PRO A 33 -8.17 17.44 -4.42
C PRO A 33 -7.86 16.04 -3.86
N GLY A 34 -8.86 15.24 -3.50
CA GLY A 34 -8.63 13.94 -2.84
C GLY A 34 -8.50 12.72 -3.74
N ILE A 35 -8.82 12.82 -5.04
CA ILE A 35 -9.01 11.62 -5.88
C ILE A 35 -7.96 11.58 -6.99
N PRO A 36 -7.03 10.60 -6.98
CA PRO A 36 -6.06 10.45 -8.05
C PRO A 36 -6.76 10.07 -9.36
N LEU A 37 -6.23 10.57 -10.47
CA LEU A 37 -6.66 10.21 -11.81
C LEU A 37 -5.57 9.37 -12.47
N HIS A 38 -5.76 8.06 -12.54
CA HIS A 38 -4.84 7.16 -13.24
C HIS A 38 -5.07 7.28 -14.75
N ARG A 39 -3.98 7.16 -15.51
CA ARG A 39 -4.00 7.20 -16.98
C ARG A 39 -3.21 6.05 -17.56
N ALA A 40 -3.71 5.47 -18.64
CA ALA A 40 -2.98 4.49 -19.42
C ALA A 40 -1.72 5.13 -20.02
N ALA A 41 -0.63 4.37 -20.08
CA ALA A 41 0.57 4.76 -20.78
C ALA A 41 0.49 4.34 -22.25
N GLY A 42 0.82 5.25 -23.16
CA GLY A 42 0.80 4.99 -24.61
C GLY A 42 -0.61 4.71 -25.15
N ASP A 43 -0.73 3.69 -25.98
CA ASP A 43 -1.96 3.34 -26.70
C ASP A 43 -2.84 2.30 -25.99
N GLY A 44 -2.39 1.74 -24.87
CA GLY A 44 -3.12 0.71 -24.12
C GLY A 44 -4.30 1.25 -23.30
N TYR A 45 -4.98 0.34 -22.59
CA TYR A 45 -6.08 0.67 -21.69
C TYR A 45 -5.77 0.27 -20.25
N LEU A 46 -6.27 1.03 -19.28
CA LEU A 46 -6.08 0.72 -17.87
C LEU A 46 -6.75 -0.61 -17.47
N CYS A 47 -7.85 -0.98 -18.13
CA CYS A 47 -8.56 -2.20 -17.79
C CYS A 47 -7.72 -3.47 -18.04
N ASP A 48 -6.75 -3.43 -18.96
CA ASP A 48 -5.90 -4.58 -19.32
C ASP A 48 -5.08 -5.08 -18.11
N THR A 49 -4.74 -4.18 -17.19
CA THR A 49 -3.93 -4.47 -15.99
C THR A 49 -4.71 -4.23 -14.69
N CYS A 50 -6.04 -4.10 -14.75
CA CYS A 50 -6.87 -3.73 -13.60
C CYS A 50 -7.42 -4.95 -12.85
N THR A 51 -7.25 -4.97 -11.52
CA THR A 51 -7.74 -6.04 -10.64
C THR A 51 -9.25 -6.23 -10.76
N TYR A 52 -10.03 -5.16 -10.68
CA TYR A 52 -11.49 -5.24 -10.78
C TYR A 52 -11.99 -5.65 -12.17
N HIS A 53 -11.18 -5.44 -13.22
CA HIS A 53 -11.52 -5.93 -14.55
C HIS A 53 -11.29 -7.44 -14.65
N ALA A 54 -10.17 -7.93 -14.11
CA ALA A 54 -9.82 -9.35 -14.08
C ALA A 54 -10.82 -10.17 -13.24
N ASP A 55 -11.30 -9.61 -12.13
CA ASP A 55 -12.27 -10.27 -11.25
C ASP A 55 -13.74 -10.06 -11.68
N ASP A 56 -13.98 -9.39 -12.82
CA ASP A 56 -15.30 -9.04 -13.38
C ASP A 56 -16.23 -8.23 -12.44
N THR A 57 -15.67 -7.60 -11.40
CA THR A 57 -16.43 -6.78 -10.44
C THR A 57 -16.52 -5.29 -10.83
N CYS A 58 -15.81 -4.90 -11.89
CA CYS A 58 -15.76 -3.51 -12.35
C CYS A 58 -17.03 -3.11 -13.13
N ASN A 59 -17.78 -2.16 -12.58
CA ASN A 59 -18.98 -1.58 -13.20
C ASN A 59 -18.70 -0.23 -13.90
N PHE A 60 -17.43 0.08 -14.21
CA PHE A 60 -17.08 1.37 -14.80
C PHE A 60 -17.57 1.43 -16.27
N PRO A 61 -18.37 2.45 -16.66
CA PRO A 61 -19.01 2.48 -17.98
C PRO A 61 -18.06 2.45 -19.18
N LYS A 62 -16.82 2.93 -19.02
CA LYS A 62 -15.81 2.91 -20.10
C LYS A 62 -15.07 1.58 -20.23
N ARG A 63 -15.39 0.55 -19.42
CA ARG A 63 -14.81 -0.80 -19.55
C ARG A 63 -15.16 -1.37 -20.94
N PRO A 64 -14.23 -2.06 -21.64
CA PRO A 64 -12.82 -2.31 -21.30
C PRO A 64 -11.84 -1.21 -21.79
N TYR A 65 -12.31 -0.16 -22.46
CA TYR A 65 -11.48 0.80 -23.18
C TYR A 65 -11.13 2.06 -22.38
N ALA A 66 -11.06 1.97 -21.04
CA ALA A 66 -10.80 3.11 -20.19
C ALA A 66 -9.33 3.56 -20.28
N LYS A 67 -9.08 4.75 -20.83
CA LYS A 67 -7.76 5.40 -20.80
C LYS A 67 -7.50 6.21 -19.53
N ASP A 68 -8.57 6.56 -18.82
CA ASP A 68 -8.54 7.25 -17.54
C ASP A 68 -9.50 6.59 -16.54
N CYS A 69 -9.08 6.49 -15.27
CA CYS A 69 -9.92 5.91 -14.22
C CYS A 69 -9.44 6.34 -12.82
N THR A 70 -10.38 6.65 -11.94
CA THR A 70 -10.11 6.93 -10.51
C THR A 70 -10.14 5.69 -9.64
N LEU A 71 -10.74 4.61 -10.14
CA LEU A 71 -10.90 3.31 -9.45
C LEU A 71 -9.87 2.27 -9.94
N TYR A 72 -8.85 2.69 -10.69
CA TYR A 72 -7.85 1.78 -11.21
C TYR A 72 -7.01 1.21 -10.06
N GLN A 73 -6.89 -0.11 -10.04
CA GLN A 73 -6.02 -0.85 -9.15
C GLN A 73 -5.20 -1.82 -9.99
N ASN A 74 -3.88 -1.72 -9.97
CA ASN A 74 -3.03 -2.59 -10.75
C ASN A 74 -2.92 -3.99 -10.12
N ILE A 75 -3.02 -5.03 -10.95
CA ILE A 75 -2.99 -6.44 -10.51
C ILE A 75 -1.64 -6.80 -9.85
N GLU A 76 -0.52 -6.33 -10.39
CA GLU A 76 0.81 -6.62 -9.86
C GLU A 76 1.03 -5.95 -8.51
N GLU A 77 0.63 -4.68 -8.37
CA GLU A 77 0.67 -3.96 -7.10
C GLU A 77 -0.18 -4.66 -6.03
N THR A 78 -1.41 -5.06 -6.36
CA THR A 78 -2.27 -5.81 -5.42
C THR A 78 -1.63 -7.13 -4.99
N LYS A 79 -0.98 -7.87 -5.91
CA LYS A 79 -0.29 -9.12 -5.57
C LYS A 79 0.88 -8.88 -4.62
N LEU A 80 1.70 -7.87 -4.90
CA LEU A 80 2.84 -7.49 -4.05
C LEU A 80 2.39 -7.07 -2.64
N GLU A 81 1.34 -6.27 -2.54
CA GLU A 81 0.76 -5.87 -1.24
C GLU A 81 0.27 -7.09 -0.45
N LEU A 82 -0.43 -8.03 -1.11
CA LEU A 82 -0.90 -9.26 -0.47
C LEU A 82 0.25 -10.16 0.00
N GLU A 83 1.34 -10.25 -0.77
CA GLU A 83 2.54 -11.00 -0.38
C GLU A 83 3.25 -10.36 0.82
N GLN A 84 3.41 -9.03 0.79
CA GLN A 84 4.02 -8.29 1.88
C GLN A 84 3.17 -8.36 3.16
N GLN A 85 1.84 -8.27 3.05
CA GLN A 85 0.93 -8.49 4.16
C GLN A 85 1.03 -9.91 4.71
N ARG A 86 1.09 -10.95 3.86
CA ARG A 86 1.28 -12.33 4.32
C ARG A 86 2.61 -12.50 5.06
N TYR A 87 3.70 -11.94 4.52
CA TYR A 87 5.02 -12.01 5.13
C TYR A 87 5.05 -11.36 6.53
N THR A 88 4.60 -10.10 6.62
CA THR A 88 4.58 -9.33 7.87
C THR A 88 3.66 -9.93 8.93
N ASN A 89 2.48 -10.42 8.54
CA ASN A 89 1.57 -11.07 9.48
C ASN A 89 2.12 -12.41 9.97
N SER A 90 2.80 -13.20 9.13
CA SER A 90 3.26 -14.54 9.53
C SER A 90 4.21 -14.52 10.72
N PHE A 91 5.20 -13.62 10.76
CA PHE A 91 6.18 -13.59 11.84
C PHE A 91 5.64 -12.92 13.10
N ALA A 92 5.03 -11.74 12.96
CA ALA A 92 4.51 -10.97 14.08
C ALA A 92 3.36 -11.69 14.79
N VAL A 93 2.44 -12.31 14.04
CA VAL A 93 1.32 -13.06 14.63
C VAL A 93 1.81 -14.35 15.27
N THR A 94 2.77 -15.06 14.67
CA THR A 94 3.34 -16.29 15.24
C THR A 94 4.05 -16.02 16.56
N VAL A 95 4.92 -15.00 16.60
CA VAL A 95 5.65 -14.63 17.83
C VAL A 95 4.68 -14.15 18.91
N LYS A 96 3.73 -13.27 18.57
CA LYS A 96 2.72 -12.78 19.52
C LYS A 96 1.88 -13.92 20.10
N SER A 97 1.45 -14.86 19.26
CA SER A 97 0.70 -16.05 19.68
C SER A 97 1.53 -16.98 20.57
N TRP A 98 2.80 -17.21 20.20
CA TRP A 98 3.72 -18.04 20.98
C TRP A 98 4.01 -17.45 22.37
N VAL A 99 4.26 -16.13 22.45
CA VAL A 99 4.49 -15.43 23.73
C VAL A 99 3.25 -15.50 24.62
N LYS A 100 2.05 -15.28 24.06
CA LYS A 100 0.79 -15.39 24.80
C LYS A 100 0.56 -16.79 25.34
N ARG A 101 0.92 -17.83 24.58
CA ARG A 101 0.78 -19.24 24.99
C ARG A 101 1.80 -19.64 26.05
N ASN A 102 3.03 -19.13 25.96
CA ASN A 102 4.14 -19.55 26.82
C ASN A 102 4.46 -18.56 27.95
N GLN A 103 3.54 -17.64 28.26
CA GLN A 103 3.74 -16.55 29.22
C GLN A 103 4.16 -17.05 30.61
N ALA A 104 3.52 -18.12 31.12
CA ALA A 104 3.87 -18.69 32.43
C ALA A 104 5.31 -19.26 32.45
N LEU A 105 5.72 -19.88 31.34
CA LEU A 105 7.05 -20.48 31.20
C LEU A 105 8.13 -19.40 31.09
N LEU A 106 7.83 -18.29 30.40
CA LEU A 106 8.70 -17.11 30.35
C LEU A 106 8.87 -16.46 31.72
N LEU A 107 7.80 -16.39 32.53
CA LEU A 107 7.89 -15.87 33.91
C LEU A 107 8.76 -16.75 34.79
N LEU A 108 8.60 -18.08 34.71
CA LEU A 108 9.45 -19.03 35.43
C LEU A 108 10.91 -18.91 35.01
N LEU A 109 11.18 -18.84 33.70
CA LEU A 109 12.53 -18.67 33.16
C LEU A 109 13.17 -17.37 33.66
N GLY A 110 12.41 -16.27 33.67
CA GLY A 110 12.87 -14.98 34.18
C GLY A 110 13.21 -15.04 35.67
N LEU A 111 12.36 -15.68 36.48
CA LEU A 111 12.63 -15.88 37.90
C LEU A 111 13.93 -16.68 38.13
N LEU A 112 14.11 -17.76 37.36
CA LEU A 112 15.27 -18.64 37.45
C LEU A 112 16.57 -17.89 37.10
N LEU A 113 16.55 -17.06 36.05
CA LEU A 113 17.67 -16.20 35.68
C LEU A 113 18.02 -15.18 36.76
N VAL A 114 17.03 -14.56 37.40
CA VAL A 114 17.25 -13.64 38.52
C VAL A 114 17.92 -14.37 39.69
N CYS A 115 17.45 -15.56 40.04
CA CYS A 115 18.07 -16.38 41.09
C CYS A 115 19.53 -16.71 40.76
N LEU A 116 19.82 -17.13 39.52
CA LEU A 116 21.18 -17.43 39.09
C LEU A 116 22.09 -16.19 39.13
N LEU A 117 21.59 -15.03 38.68
CA LEU A 117 22.32 -13.77 38.76
C LEU A 117 22.67 -13.41 40.21
N PHE A 118 21.72 -13.56 41.14
CA PHE A 118 21.96 -13.31 42.56
C PHE A 118 23.04 -14.23 43.15
N VAL A 119 23.07 -15.50 42.74
CA VAL A 119 24.09 -16.46 43.18
C VAL A 119 25.47 -16.08 42.63
N ILE A 120 25.55 -15.75 41.33
CA ILE A 120 26.82 -15.35 40.69
C ILE A 120 27.36 -14.04 41.28
N LEU A 121 26.50 -13.07 41.60
CA LEU A 121 26.92 -11.78 42.17
C LEU A 121 27.37 -11.87 43.64
N ARG A 122 26.99 -12.94 44.34
CA ARG A 122 27.35 -13.18 45.74
C ARG A 122 28.50 -14.18 45.93
N SER A 123 28.89 -14.87 44.87
CA SER A 123 30.07 -15.74 44.85
C SER A 123 31.32 -14.95 44.51
#